data_AF-A0A067CZZ2-F1
#
_entry.id   AF-A0A067CZZ2-F1
#
_cell.length_a   1.000
_cell.length_b   1.000
_cell.length_c   1.000
_cell.angle_alpha   90.00
_cell.angle_beta   90.00
_cell.angle_gamma   90.00
#
_symmetry.space_group_name_H-M   'P 1'
#
loop_
_entity.id
_entity.type
_entity.pdbx_description
1 polymer ?
#
loop_
_entity_poly.entity_id
_entity_poly.type
_entity_poly.pdbx_seq_one_letter_code
_entity_poly.pdbx_strand_id
1 'polypeptide(L)'
;MVIHFTRGAGQEIGTGTVLDRIIFSSSPARPSDNPCPRCGDYWRDDGVILSCIDCFLYGGELYLFEYDVSPALFLAKPRGGTCTLAKSDPPEDVAHRANFLLQNGFGVYHVFRNNCEDFAIYCKTGLLVITSLSVGRSGQAASLLAAVSAVVSSPLRYLTTSCTGLAAVGYGMYCVSRLVSDIGVRRDVARVPVERLVAHPSLDDA
;
A
#
# COMPACT_ATOMS: atom_id res chain seq x y z
N MET A 1 -7.00 -19.46 -6.72
CA MET A 1 -7.39 -18.18 -7.37
C MET A 1 -6.94 -17.05 -6.47
N VAL A 2 -6.72 -15.87 -7.01
CA VAL A 2 -6.20 -14.67 -6.33
C VAL A 2 -7.15 -13.52 -6.63
N ILE A 3 -7.65 -12.86 -5.58
CA ILE A 3 -8.37 -11.59 -5.72
C ILE A 3 -7.35 -10.48 -5.50
N HIS A 4 -7.22 -9.58 -6.48
CA HIS A 4 -6.28 -8.48 -6.40
C HIS A 4 -6.84 -7.22 -7.07
N PHE A 5 -6.31 -6.07 -6.66
CA PHE A 5 -6.69 -4.77 -7.19
C PHE A 5 -5.63 -4.31 -8.19
N THR A 6 -6.03 -4.00 -9.42
CA THR A 6 -5.11 -3.68 -10.51
C THR A 6 -5.53 -2.42 -11.25
N ARG A 7 -4.53 -1.78 -11.86
CA ARG A 7 -4.74 -0.79 -12.93
C ARG A 7 -4.96 -1.57 -14.22
N GLY A 8 -6.01 -1.27 -15.00
CA GLY A 8 -6.29 -1.96 -16.26
C GLY A 8 -5.16 -1.86 -17.28
N ALA A 9 -5.12 -2.79 -18.23
CA ALA A 9 -4.09 -2.86 -19.27
C ALA A 9 -4.21 -1.66 -20.23
N GLY A 10 -3.16 -0.83 -20.33
CA GLY A 10 -3.08 0.29 -21.30
C GLY A 10 -2.83 1.68 -20.70
N GLN A 11 -2.89 1.83 -19.37
CA GLN A 11 -2.56 3.08 -18.70
C GLN A 11 -1.12 3.02 -18.15
N GLU A 12 -0.14 2.54 -18.93
CA GLU A 12 1.26 2.45 -18.49
C GLU A 12 1.88 3.86 -18.45
N ILE A 13 2.21 4.38 -17.26
CA ILE A 13 3.18 5.50 -17.12
C ILE A 13 4.62 4.92 -16.98
N GLY A 14 4.75 3.59 -17.03
CA GLY A 14 6.02 2.89 -16.96
C GLY A 14 6.78 2.99 -18.28
N THR A 15 8.04 3.41 -18.23
CA THR A 15 8.95 3.48 -19.38
C THR A 15 9.41 2.11 -19.88
N GLY A 16 8.84 1.01 -19.36
CA GLY A 16 9.23 -0.36 -19.72
C GLY A 16 10.55 -0.78 -19.06
N THR A 17 10.90 -0.18 -17.91
CA THR A 17 12.18 -0.41 -17.24
C THR A 17 12.05 -1.44 -16.12
N VAL A 18 13.18 -2.01 -15.68
CA VAL A 18 13.25 -2.98 -14.55
C VAL A 18 12.60 -2.45 -13.26
N LEU A 19 12.49 -1.12 -13.12
CA LEU A 19 11.82 -0.47 -11.99
C LEU A 19 10.30 -0.72 -11.99
N ASP A 20 9.67 -0.91 -13.17
CA ASP A 20 8.24 -1.22 -13.26
C ASP A 20 7.93 -2.58 -12.60
N ARG A 21 8.83 -3.57 -12.71
CA ARG A 21 8.71 -4.86 -12.00
C ARG A 21 8.86 -4.76 -10.48
N ILE A 22 9.56 -3.74 -9.99
CA ILE A 22 9.81 -3.54 -8.56
C ILE A 22 8.68 -2.72 -7.92
N ILE A 23 8.04 -1.84 -8.71
CA ILE A 23 6.97 -0.94 -8.27
C ILE A 23 5.59 -1.58 -8.44
N PHE A 24 5.39 -2.46 -9.43
CA PHE A 24 4.09 -3.04 -9.76
C PHE A 24 4.12 -4.57 -9.56
N SER A 25 3.70 -5.04 -8.38
CA SER A 25 3.55 -6.47 -8.08
C SER A 25 2.38 -7.13 -8.83
N SER A 26 1.57 -6.33 -9.55
CA SER A 26 0.36 -6.76 -10.24
C SER A 26 0.17 -5.95 -11.52
N SER A 27 1.16 -6.00 -12.42
CA SER A 27 0.98 -5.47 -13.78
C SER A 27 0.09 -6.42 -14.57
N PRO A 28 -0.87 -5.90 -15.37
CA PRO A 28 -1.58 -6.72 -16.34
C PRO A 28 -0.58 -7.41 -17.27
N ALA A 29 -0.73 -8.71 -17.47
CA ALA A 29 0.09 -9.47 -18.38
C ALA A 29 0.01 -8.87 -19.79
N ARG A 30 1.16 -8.80 -20.50
CA ARG A 30 1.16 -8.54 -21.94
C ARG A 30 0.35 -9.63 -22.65
N PRO A 31 -0.36 -9.30 -23.74
CA PRO A 31 -1.22 -10.25 -24.44
C PRO A 31 -0.39 -11.47 -24.89
N SER A 32 -0.68 -12.64 -24.32
CA SER A 32 -0.31 -13.91 -24.92
C SER A 32 -1.41 -14.31 -25.90
N ASP A 33 -1.05 -14.80 -27.08
CA ASP A 33 -2.00 -15.24 -28.12
C ASP A 33 -2.94 -16.38 -27.68
N ASN A 34 -2.73 -16.96 -26.49
CA ASN A 34 -3.60 -17.95 -25.88
C ASN A 34 -4.17 -17.43 -24.55
N PRO A 35 -5.50 -17.23 -24.43
CA PRO A 35 -6.12 -16.84 -23.16
C PRO A 35 -6.02 -17.99 -22.16
N CYS A 36 -5.76 -17.68 -20.88
CA CYS A 36 -5.64 -18.73 -19.88
C CYS A 36 -7.00 -19.38 -19.60
N PRO A 37 -7.10 -20.72 -19.64
CA PRO A 37 -8.37 -21.43 -19.58
C PRO A 37 -9.09 -21.27 -18.24
N ARG A 38 -8.39 -20.82 -17.18
CA ARG A 38 -8.97 -20.60 -15.85
C ARG A 38 -9.56 -19.20 -15.66
N CYS A 39 -9.11 -18.20 -16.41
CA CYS A 39 -9.58 -16.83 -16.21
C CYS A 39 -9.95 -16.08 -17.48
N GLY A 40 -10.08 -16.78 -18.61
CA GLY A 40 -10.70 -16.24 -19.83
C GLY A 40 -9.98 -15.01 -20.37
N ASP A 41 -10.72 -13.94 -20.67
CA ASP A 41 -10.21 -12.66 -21.17
C ASP A 41 -10.23 -11.52 -20.14
N TYR A 42 -10.58 -11.81 -18.87
CA TYR A 42 -10.80 -10.82 -17.79
C TYR A 42 -9.53 -10.06 -17.33
N TRP A 43 -8.37 -10.33 -17.92
CA TRP A 43 -7.09 -9.68 -17.61
C TRP A 43 -7.02 -8.21 -18.01
N ARG A 44 -8.00 -7.73 -18.78
CA ARG A 44 -8.05 -6.37 -19.31
C ARG A 44 -8.81 -5.39 -18.41
N ASP A 45 -9.53 -5.90 -17.42
CA ASP A 45 -10.37 -5.08 -16.56
C ASP A 45 -9.52 -4.36 -15.51
N ASP A 46 -9.86 -3.09 -15.25
CA ASP A 46 -9.36 -2.34 -14.11
C ASP A 46 -10.20 -2.60 -12.85
N GLY A 47 -9.59 -2.40 -11.70
CA GLY A 47 -10.27 -2.58 -10.42
C GLY A 47 -9.96 -3.92 -9.76
N VAL A 48 -10.94 -4.47 -9.03
CA VAL A 48 -10.77 -5.71 -8.27
C VAL A 48 -11.11 -6.88 -9.16
N ILE A 49 -10.15 -7.76 -9.41
CA ILE A 49 -10.30 -8.89 -10.33
C ILE A 49 -9.91 -10.22 -9.69
N LEU A 50 -10.37 -11.33 -10.29
CA LEU A 50 -10.06 -12.69 -9.89
C LEU A 50 -9.19 -13.36 -10.95
N SER A 51 -7.99 -13.82 -10.56
CA SER A 51 -7.05 -14.50 -11.44
C SER A 51 -6.59 -15.86 -10.89
N CYS A 52 -6.00 -16.70 -11.74
CA CYS A 52 -5.24 -17.85 -11.28
C CYS A 52 -3.87 -17.39 -10.79
N ILE A 53 -3.22 -18.22 -9.98
CA ILE A 53 -1.91 -17.87 -9.39
C ILE A 53 -0.84 -17.66 -10.46
N ASP A 54 -0.88 -18.44 -11.54
CA ASP A 54 0.12 -18.37 -12.61
C ASP A 54 0.06 -17.04 -13.37
N CYS A 55 -1.16 -16.58 -13.66
CA CYS A 55 -1.37 -15.30 -14.34
C CYS A 55 -1.18 -14.10 -13.42
N PHE A 56 -1.48 -14.24 -12.12
CA PHE A 56 -1.12 -13.23 -11.12
C PHE A 56 0.40 -13.07 -11.03
N LEU A 57 1.13 -14.18 -11.00
CA LEU A 57 2.59 -14.17 -10.88
C LEU A 57 3.30 -13.68 -12.13
N TYR A 58 2.81 -14.05 -13.31
CA TYR A 58 3.46 -13.76 -14.59
C TYR A 58 4.96 -14.12 -14.58
N GLY A 59 5.29 -15.28 -14.00
CA GLY A 59 6.67 -15.76 -13.84
C GLY A 59 7.49 -15.05 -12.75
N GLY A 60 6.86 -14.22 -11.93
CA GLY A 60 7.44 -13.64 -10.72
C GLY A 60 7.41 -14.59 -9.51
N GLU A 61 7.87 -14.09 -8.37
CA GLU A 61 7.90 -14.82 -7.11
C GLU A 61 6.87 -14.27 -6.12
N LEU A 62 6.39 -15.12 -5.21
CA LEU A 62 5.51 -14.71 -4.12
C LEU A 62 6.33 -14.34 -2.89
N TYR A 63 5.95 -13.24 -2.26
CA TYR A 63 6.35 -12.92 -0.90
C TYR A 63 5.13 -12.93 0.00
N LEU A 64 5.22 -13.62 1.14
CA LEU A 64 4.16 -13.63 2.13
C LEU A 64 4.32 -12.42 3.05
N PHE A 65 3.36 -11.49 2.99
CA PHE A 65 3.29 -10.34 3.88
C PHE A 65 2.89 -10.79 5.30
N GLU A 66 3.65 -10.35 6.31
CA GLU A 66 3.44 -10.74 7.71
C GLU A 66 2.58 -9.72 8.46
N TYR A 67 1.65 -10.21 9.28
CA TYR A 67 0.76 -9.41 10.12
C TYR A 67 1.09 -9.66 11.60
N ASP A 68 0.72 -8.73 12.47
CA ASP A 68 0.92 -8.84 13.94
C ASP A 68 2.38 -9.11 14.32
N VAL A 69 3.33 -8.53 13.58
CA VAL A 69 4.75 -8.71 13.88
C VAL A 69 5.15 -7.87 15.10
N SER A 70 6.22 -8.27 15.79
CA SER A 70 6.76 -7.44 16.88
C SER A 70 7.41 -6.16 16.32
N PRO A 71 7.43 -5.05 17.08
CA PRO A 71 8.14 -3.82 16.69
C PRO A 71 9.61 -4.06 16.34
N ALA A 72 10.26 -4.99 17.05
CA ALA A 72 11.65 -5.36 16.76
C ALA A 72 11.78 -6.00 15.37
N LEU A 73 10.89 -6.95 15.01
CA LEU A 73 10.91 -7.58 13.69
C LEU A 73 10.54 -6.60 12.58
N PHE A 74 9.57 -5.72 12.83
CA PHE A 74 9.17 -4.66 11.91
C PHE A 74 10.31 -3.70 11.57
N LEU A 75 11.08 -3.28 12.57
CA LEU A 75 12.24 -2.41 12.38
C LEU A 75 13.46 -3.15 11.80
N ALA A 76 13.60 -4.45 12.09
CA ALA A 76 14.65 -5.29 11.52
C ALA A 76 14.45 -5.59 10.03
N LYS A 77 13.24 -5.44 9.49
CA LYS A 77 12.94 -5.54 8.05
C LYS A 77 12.94 -4.15 7.40
N PRO A 78 14.09 -3.65 6.89
CA PRO A 78 14.19 -2.27 6.39
C PRO A 78 13.41 -2.05 5.09
N ARG A 79 12.99 -3.10 4.39
CA ARG A 79 12.19 -2.97 3.16
C ARG A 79 10.71 -2.80 3.51
N GLY A 80 10.10 -1.70 3.05
CA GLY A 80 8.65 -1.49 3.16
C GLY A 80 7.86 -2.57 2.40
N GLY A 81 6.55 -2.69 2.66
CA GLY A 81 5.70 -3.64 1.93
C GLY A 81 5.98 -5.12 2.26
N THR A 82 6.54 -5.43 3.43
CA THR A 82 6.86 -6.82 3.84
C THR A 82 6.13 -7.29 5.09
N CYS A 83 5.79 -6.39 5.99
CA CYS A 83 5.11 -6.70 7.24
C CYS A 83 4.39 -5.48 7.81
N THR A 84 3.48 -5.71 8.74
CA THR A 84 2.79 -4.68 9.52
C THR A 84 2.62 -5.08 10.98
N LEU A 85 2.52 -4.08 11.87
CA LEU A 85 2.14 -4.29 13.26
C LEU A 85 0.65 -4.51 13.44
N ALA A 86 -0.16 -4.21 12.41
CA ALA A 86 -1.59 -4.48 12.45
C ALA A 86 -1.87 -5.98 12.44
N LYS A 87 -2.83 -6.37 13.28
CA LYS A 87 -3.32 -7.74 13.33
C LYS A 87 -4.28 -8.01 12.18
N SER A 88 -4.13 -9.18 11.54
CA SER A 88 -5.12 -9.66 10.58
C SER A 88 -6.39 -10.08 11.31
N ASP A 89 -7.53 -9.75 10.71
CA ASP A 89 -8.83 -10.30 11.07
C ASP A 89 -8.91 -11.80 10.75
N PRO A 90 -9.93 -12.50 11.29
CA PRO A 90 -10.20 -13.90 10.98
C PRO A 90 -10.38 -14.16 9.48
N PRO A 91 -9.98 -15.34 8.97
CA PRO A 91 -10.07 -15.68 7.54
C PRO A 91 -11.47 -15.49 6.93
N GLU A 92 -12.53 -15.75 7.70
CA GLU A 92 -13.92 -15.55 7.27
C GLU A 92 -14.22 -14.09 6.94
N ASP A 93 -13.80 -13.15 7.80
CA ASP A 93 -13.99 -11.71 7.60
C ASP A 93 -13.15 -11.22 6.41
N VAL A 94 -11.92 -11.72 6.29
CA VAL A 94 -11.02 -11.41 5.18
C VAL A 94 -11.60 -11.88 3.85
N ALA A 95 -12.06 -13.13 3.80
CA ALA A 95 -12.66 -13.71 2.61
C ALA A 95 -13.97 -12.98 2.26
N HIS A 96 -14.78 -12.64 3.25
CA HIS A 96 -16.01 -11.87 3.05
C HIS A 96 -15.71 -10.53 2.38
N ARG A 97 -14.76 -9.74 2.93
CA ARG A 97 -14.38 -8.45 2.34
C ARG A 97 -13.84 -8.58 0.92
N ALA A 98 -12.92 -9.52 0.69
CA ALA A 98 -12.31 -9.69 -0.63
C ALA A 98 -13.35 -10.08 -1.69
N ASN A 99 -14.26 -11.01 -1.38
CA ASN A 99 -15.33 -11.43 -2.29
C ASN A 99 -16.37 -10.32 -2.51
N PHE A 100 -16.71 -9.57 -1.47
CA PHE A 100 -17.64 -8.44 -1.59
C PHE A 100 -17.07 -7.37 -2.53
N LEU A 101 -15.79 -7.02 -2.37
CA LEU A 101 -15.13 -6.03 -3.22
C LEU A 101 -14.87 -6.51 -4.64
N LEU A 102 -14.71 -7.81 -4.85
CA LEU A 102 -14.67 -8.39 -6.20
C LEU A 102 -15.96 -8.11 -6.98
N GLN A 103 -17.11 -8.10 -6.29
CA GLN A 103 -18.41 -7.86 -6.93
C GLN A 103 -18.78 -6.38 -7.02
N ASN A 104 -18.26 -5.55 -6.11
CA ASN A 104 -18.71 -4.17 -5.94
C ASN A 104 -17.62 -3.12 -6.24
N GLY A 105 -16.37 -3.54 -6.44
CA GLY A 105 -15.23 -2.65 -6.63
C GLY A 105 -14.65 -2.08 -5.32
N PHE A 106 -13.48 -1.45 -5.44
CA PHE A 106 -12.74 -0.81 -4.33
C PHE A 106 -12.32 0.63 -4.68
N GLY A 107 -13.13 1.30 -5.51
CA GLY A 107 -12.84 2.63 -6.05
C GLY A 107 -11.76 2.63 -7.14
N VAL A 108 -11.28 3.82 -7.48
CA VAL A 108 -10.33 4.04 -8.59
C VAL A 108 -8.90 3.73 -8.15
N TYR A 109 -8.16 3.02 -8.99
CA TYR A 109 -6.76 2.66 -8.71
C TYR A 109 -5.83 3.88 -8.81
N HIS A 110 -5.14 4.19 -7.72
CA HIS A 110 -4.11 5.22 -7.62
C HIS A 110 -2.85 4.66 -6.99
N VAL A 111 -1.75 4.61 -7.77
CA VAL A 111 -0.45 4.02 -7.40
C VAL A 111 0.07 4.49 -6.03
N PHE A 112 -0.23 5.74 -5.62
CA PHE A 112 0.28 6.33 -4.38
C PHE A 112 -0.74 6.46 -3.24
N ARG A 113 -2.01 6.09 -3.46
CA ARG A 113 -3.09 6.36 -2.49
C ARG A 113 -4.12 5.24 -2.31
N ASN A 114 -4.53 4.62 -3.41
CA ASN A 114 -5.52 3.56 -3.42
C ASN A 114 -5.01 2.49 -4.38
N ASN A 115 -4.06 1.68 -3.93
CA ASN A 115 -3.38 0.70 -4.76
C ASN A 115 -3.57 -0.72 -4.22
N CYS A 116 -2.87 -1.69 -4.81
CA CYS A 116 -2.98 -3.10 -4.42
C CYS A 116 -2.60 -3.38 -2.96
N GLU A 117 -1.66 -2.63 -2.38
CA GLU A 117 -1.30 -2.71 -0.96
C GLU A 117 -2.44 -2.21 -0.07
N ASP A 118 -3.05 -1.06 -0.38
CA ASP A 118 -4.19 -0.53 0.38
C ASP A 118 -5.37 -1.51 0.36
N PHE A 119 -5.66 -2.09 -0.81
CA PHE A 119 -6.68 -3.13 -0.96
C PHE A 119 -6.37 -4.37 -0.09
N ALA A 120 -5.15 -4.88 -0.14
CA ALA A 120 -4.76 -6.07 0.61
C ALA A 120 -4.80 -5.82 2.13
N ILE A 121 -4.29 -4.67 2.58
CA ILE A 121 -4.34 -4.24 3.98
C ILE A 121 -5.78 -4.09 4.45
N TYR A 122 -6.64 -3.45 3.67
CA TYR A 122 -8.06 -3.33 4.02
C TYR A 122 -8.75 -4.69 4.09
N CYS A 123 -8.55 -5.55 3.09
CA CYS A 123 -9.10 -6.90 3.12
C CYS A 123 -8.63 -7.67 4.36
N LYS A 124 -7.39 -7.48 4.80
CA LYS A 124 -6.82 -8.23 5.92
C LYS A 124 -7.14 -7.65 7.30
N THR A 125 -7.34 -6.35 7.43
CA THR A 125 -7.46 -5.66 8.73
C THR A 125 -8.78 -4.89 8.92
N GLY A 126 -9.50 -4.64 7.83
CA GLY A 126 -10.66 -3.74 7.80
C GLY A 126 -10.30 -2.26 8.02
N LEU A 127 -9.02 -1.89 8.07
CA LEU A 127 -8.55 -0.53 8.29
C LEU A 127 -8.37 0.22 6.98
N LEU A 128 -8.85 1.47 6.95
CA LEU A 128 -8.62 2.43 5.87
C LEU A 128 -8.03 3.71 6.42
N VAL A 129 -7.16 4.32 5.62
CA VAL A 129 -6.58 5.62 5.89
C VAL A 129 -7.60 6.71 5.54
N ILE A 130 -8.03 7.49 6.53
CA ILE A 130 -8.95 8.63 6.34
C ILE A 130 -8.12 9.89 6.15
N THR A 131 -7.54 10.07 4.97
CA THR A 131 -6.78 11.30 4.65
C THR A 131 -7.59 12.38 3.92
N SER A 132 -8.88 12.16 3.63
CA SER A 132 -9.69 13.07 2.80
C SER A 132 -10.63 14.05 3.53
N LEU A 133 -10.54 14.23 4.85
CA LEU A 133 -11.21 15.37 5.52
C LEU A 133 -10.18 16.39 6.03
N SER A 134 -9.91 17.42 5.23
CA SER A 134 -9.55 18.74 5.73
C SER A 134 -8.21 18.87 6.51
N VAL A 135 -7.07 18.55 5.91
CA VAL A 135 -5.79 19.15 6.34
C VAL A 135 -5.14 19.85 5.16
N GLY A 136 -5.25 21.18 5.17
CA GLY A 136 -4.79 22.07 4.12
C GLY A 136 -3.33 21.87 3.73
N ARG A 137 -3.08 22.02 2.43
CA ARG A 137 -1.78 21.95 1.74
C ARG A 137 -0.72 22.93 2.28
N SER A 138 -1.10 23.86 3.14
CA SER A 138 -0.22 24.81 3.84
C SER A 138 0.61 24.17 4.97
N GLY A 139 0.17 23.04 5.54
CA GLY A 139 0.85 22.37 6.65
C GLY A 139 2.13 21.62 6.26
N GLN A 140 2.22 21.11 5.03
CA GLN A 140 3.35 20.30 4.54
C GLN A 140 4.64 21.10 4.39
N ALA A 141 4.55 22.34 3.89
CA ALA A 141 5.69 23.24 3.79
C ALA A 141 6.16 23.72 5.17
N ALA A 142 5.21 24.04 6.06
CA ALA A 142 5.48 24.41 7.44
C ALA A 142 6.09 23.25 8.25
N SER A 143 5.66 22.00 8.01
CA SER A 143 6.21 20.82 8.68
C SER A 143 7.61 20.47 8.20
N LEU A 144 7.91 20.64 6.90
CA LEU A 144 9.27 20.45 6.38
C LEU A 144 10.22 21.51 6.96
N LEU A 145 9.80 22.78 6.98
CA LEU A 145 10.55 23.86 7.62
C LEU A 145 10.74 23.61 9.12
N ALA A 146 9.69 23.17 9.84
CA ALA A 146 9.79 22.84 11.25
C ALA A 146 10.73 21.65 11.53
N ALA A 147 10.71 20.62 10.69
CA ALA A 147 11.62 19.48 10.81
C ALA A 147 13.08 19.90 10.56
N VAL A 148 13.32 20.72 9.53
CA VAL A 148 14.65 21.28 9.25
C VAL A 148 15.11 22.19 10.41
N SER A 149 14.24 23.07 10.91
CA SER A 149 14.56 23.95 12.04
C SER A 149 14.84 23.16 13.32
N ALA A 150 14.08 22.08 13.61
CA ALA A 150 14.30 21.22 14.77
C ALA A 150 15.64 20.45 14.69
N VAL A 151 16.06 20.03 13.49
CA VAL A 151 17.39 19.42 13.28
C VAL A 151 18.49 20.46 13.51
N VAL A 152 18.30 21.70 13.06
CA VAL A 152 19.28 22.79 13.23
C VAL A 152 19.38 23.28 14.68
N SER A 153 18.28 23.25 15.43
CA SER A 153 18.20 23.75 16.81
C SER A 153 18.41 22.70 17.89
N SER A 154 18.54 21.41 17.55
CA SER A 154 18.70 20.32 18.51
C SER A 154 20.16 19.90 18.71
N PRO A 155 20.50 19.23 19.83
CA PRO A 155 21.81 18.61 20.04
C PRO A 155 22.21 17.62 18.94
N LEU A 156 21.23 17.14 18.16
CA LEU A 156 21.38 16.30 16.99
C LEU A 156 22.31 16.91 15.93
N ARG A 157 22.39 18.25 15.86
CA ARG A 157 23.30 18.95 14.95
C ARG A 157 24.76 18.50 15.10
N TYR A 158 25.23 18.25 16.32
CA TYR A 158 26.58 17.76 16.56
C TYR A 158 26.78 16.34 16.04
N LEU A 159 25.77 15.47 16.17
CA LEU A 159 25.81 14.12 15.59
C LEU A 159 25.75 14.16 14.05
N THR A 160 25.08 15.15 13.44
CA THR A 160 25.04 15.27 11.97
C THR A 160 26.33 15.80 11.33
N THR A 161 27.34 16.22 12.12
CA THR A 161 28.60 16.77 11.59
C THR A 161 29.54 15.75 10.97
N SER A 162 29.38 14.46 11.31
CA SER A 162 30.16 13.36 10.75
C SER A 162 29.29 12.47 9.87
N CYS A 163 29.88 11.83 8.85
CA CYS A 163 29.14 10.92 7.96
C CYS A 163 28.43 9.79 8.74
N THR A 164 29.07 9.28 9.79
CA THR A 164 28.51 8.20 10.62
C THR A 164 27.34 8.67 11.47
N GLY A 165 27.44 9.85 12.09
CA GLY A 165 26.35 10.37 12.90
C GLY A 165 25.18 10.88 12.04
N LEU A 166 25.43 11.44 10.85
CA LEU A 166 24.38 11.74 9.88
C LEU A 166 23.63 10.48 9.43
N ALA A 167 24.35 9.39 9.13
CA ALA A 167 23.74 8.11 8.78
C ALA A 167 22.91 7.53 9.93
N ALA A 168 23.41 7.57 11.17
CA ALA A 168 22.67 7.10 12.34
C ALA A 168 21.39 7.91 12.59
N VAL A 169 21.46 9.24 12.46
CA VAL A 169 20.29 10.12 12.59
C VAL A 169 19.27 9.84 11.48
N GLY A 170 19.73 9.73 10.23
CA GLY A 170 18.87 9.41 9.09
C GLY A 170 18.17 8.07 9.25
N TYR A 171 18.90 7.03 9.69
CA TYR A 171 18.34 5.72 9.97
C TYR A 171 17.35 5.76 11.14
N GLY A 172 17.67 6.46 12.23
CA GLY A 172 16.75 6.65 13.35
C GLY A 172 15.45 7.34 12.94
N MET A 173 15.54 8.43 12.16
CA MET A 173 14.38 9.11 11.60
C MET A 173 13.56 8.21 10.68
N TYR A 174 14.23 7.40 9.85
CA TYR A 174 13.57 6.40 9.02
C TYR A 174 12.80 5.37 9.86
N CYS A 175 13.42 4.79 10.88
CA CYS A 175 12.78 3.82 11.78
C CYS A 175 11.55 4.40 12.47
N VAL A 176 11.65 5.63 13.00
CA VAL A 176 10.51 6.32 13.63
C VAL A 176 9.42 6.59 12.61
N SER A 177 9.76 7.15 11.45
CA SER A 177 8.81 7.43 10.37
C SER A 177 8.07 6.18 9.91
N ARG A 178 8.80 5.07 9.72
CA ARG A 178 8.24 3.77 9.35
C ARG A 178 7.29 3.25 10.42
N LEU A 179 7.67 3.35 11.69
CA LEU A 179 6.85 2.89 12.82
C LEU A 179 5.54 3.68 12.92
N VAL A 180 5.60 5.01 12.86
CA VAL A 180 4.39 5.84 13.02
C VAL A 180 3.47 5.83 11.79
N SER A 181 4.00 5.45 10.63
CA SER A 181 3.23 5.32 9.39
C SER A 181 2.55 3.96 9.23
N ASP A 182 2.94 2.96 10.04
CA ASP A 182 2.32 1.64 10.01
C ASP A 182 0.82 1.72 10.31
N ILE A 183 0.01 0.96 9.57
CA ILE A 183 -1.45 0.97 9.70
C ILE A 183 -1.92 0.55 11.10
N GLY A 184 -1.14 -0.24 11.83
CA GLY A 184 -1.40 -0.64 13.21
C GLY A 184 -1.05 0.40 14.27
N VAL A 185 -0.34 1.48 13.91
CA VAL A 185 0.15 2.52 14.85
C VAL A 185 -0.45 3.88 14.56
N ARG A 186 -0.64 4.22 13.29
CA ARG A 186 -1.15 5.53 12.86
C ARG A 186 -2.54 5.81 13.43
N ARG A 187 -2.86 7.09 13.60
CA ARG A 187 -4.11 7.54 14.25
C ARG A 187 -5.22 7.96 13.30
N ASP A 188 -4.88 8.16 12.03
CA ASP A 188 -5.77 8.60 10.95
C ASP A 188 -6.32 7.41 10.15
N VAL A 189 -6.57 6.29 10.84
CA VAL A 189 -7.25 5.12 10.27
C VAL A 189 -8.56 4.88 10.97
N ALA A 190 -9.53 4.36 10.22
CA ALA A 190 -10.74 3.80 10.81
C ALA A 190 -10.97 2.39 10.31
N ARG A 191 -11.59 1.60 11.19
CA ARG A 191 -12.16 0.31 10.80
C ARG A 191 -13.50 0.55 10.13
N VAL A 192 -13.62 0.15 8.87
CA VAL A 192 -14.80 0.42 8.04
C VAL A 192 -15.39 -0.91 7.56
N PRO A 193 -16.67 -1.23 7.86
CA PRO A 193 -17.36 -2.36 7.27
C PRO A 193 -17.42 -2.25 5.75
N VAL A 194 -17.31 -3.37 5.03
CA VAL A 194 -17.17 -3.37 3.57
C VAL A 194 -18.41 -2.86 2.86
N GLU A 195 -19.58 -3.10 3.43
CA GLU A 195 -20.86 -2.62 2.93
C GLU A 195 -20.94 -1.09 3.00
N ARG A 196 -20.38 -0.50 4.06
CA ARG A 196 -20.33 0.97 4.22
C ARG A 196 -19.33 1.62 3.28
N LEU A 197 -18.24 0.92 2.96
CA LEU A 197 -17.24 1.40 2.01
C LEU A 197 -17.86 1.56 0.62
N VAL A 198 -18.64 0.59 0.17
CA VAL A 198 -19.28 0.61 -1.15
C VAL A 198 -20.53 1.50 -1.18
N ALA A 199 -21.30 1.58 -0.09
CA ALA A 199 -22.52 2.39 -0.03
C ALA A 199 -22.27 3.91 -0.11
N HIS A 200 -21.04 4.35 0.13
CA HIS A 200 -20.62 5.75 0.00
C HIS A 200 -19.46 5.86 -0.99
N PRO A 201 -19.72 5.79 -2.32
CA PRO A 201 -18.73 6.27 -3.27
C PRO A 201 -18.53 7.76 -2.95
N SER A 202 -17.29 8.12 -2.61
CA SER A 202 -16.88 9.49 -2.34
C SER A 202 -17.50 10.45 -3.37
N LEU A 203 -18.19 11.49 -2.89
CA LEU A 203 -18.70 12.65 -3.63
C LEU A 203 -17.54 13.52 -4.14
N ASP A 204 -16.57 12.94 -4.83
CA ASP A 204 -15.41 13.65 -5.37
C ASP A 204 -15.46 13.75 -6.91
N ASP A 205 -16.57 13.36 -7.54
CA ASP A 205 -16.85 13.62 -8.96
C ASP A 205 -17.91 14.72 -9.11
N ALA A 206 -17.48 15.98 -8.96
CA ALA A 206 -18.14 17.18 -9.48
C ALA A 206 -17.11 18.26 -9.86
#